data_AF-A0A6M3M3R6-F1
#
_entry.id   AF-A0A6M3M3R6-F1
#
_cell.length_a   1.000
_cell.length_b   1.000
_cell.length_c   1.000
_cell.angle_alpha   90.00
_cell.angle_beta   90.00
_cell.angle_gamma   90.00
#
_symmetry.space_group_name_H-M   'P 1'
#
loop_
_entity.id
_entity.type
_entity.pdbx_description
1 polymer ?
#
loop_
_entity_poly.entity_id
_entity_poly.type
_entity_poly.pdbx_seq_one_letter_code
_entity_poly.pdbx_strand_id
1 'polypeptide(L)'
;MEWNDSLYDYCMAQPAMENLEFVQADMSEPEGVFECDVCYSLGGIEHFSEPVTVLKTWVDKLSPDGICFLTVPNLMNRERLKRRFGLPPEVYLGVDWVALDVFGYQEIWAPNYFIRVAMKSGLEVMELGSISCLKADPLYLKGLKRSDQL
;
A
#
# COMPACT_ATOMS: atom_id res chain seq x y z
N MET A 1 -7.29 -13.00 -10.29
CA MET A 1 -8.66 -12.57 -10.63
C MET A 1 -9.68 -13.16 -9.64
N GLU A 2 -9.74 -14.47 -9.42
CA GLU A 2 -10.70 -15.09 -8.47
C GLU A 2 -10.62 -14.61 -7.00
N TRP A 3 -9.43 -14.19 -6.54
CA TRP A 3 -9.25 -13.71 -5.18
C TRP A 3 -9.86 -12.32 -4.93
N ASN A 4 -10.01 -11.47 -5.97
CA ASN A 4 -10.68 -10.18 -5.85
C ASN A 4 -12.19 -10.36 -5.66
N ASP A 5 -12.81 -11.26 -6.44
CA ASP A 5 -14.22 -11.61 -6.31
C ASP A 5 -14.51 -12.18 -4.90
N SER A 6 -13.66 -13.11 -4.45
CA SER A 6 -13.76 -13.69 -3.11
C SER A 6 -13.61 -12.66 -1.98
N LEU A 7 -12.74 -11.66 -2.16
CA LEU A 7 -12.55 -10.59 -1.18
C LEU A 7 -13.74 -9.63 -1.17
N TYR A 8 -14.27 -9.30 -2.34
CA TYR A 8 -15.47 -8.46 -2.48
C TYR A 8 -16.68 -9.13 -1.82
N ASP A 9 -16.93 -10.39 -2.14
CA ASP A 9 -18.02 -11.19 -1.53
C ASP A 9 -17.86 -11.29 -0.01
N TYR A 10 -16.64 -11.49 0.47
CA TYR A 10 -16.35 -11.53 1.90
C TYR A 10 -16.71 -10.20 2.58
N CYS A 11 -16.31 -9.06 2.01
CA CYS A 11 -16.62 -7.73 2.53
C CYS A 11 -18.13 -7.47 2.55
N MET A 12 -18.83 -7.78 1.45
CA MET A 12 -20.29 -7.61 1.33
C MET A 12 -21.07 -8.47 2.34
N ALA A 13 -20.50 -9.60 2.76
CA ALA A 13 -21.12 -10.48 3.75
C ALA A 13 -20.90 -10.02 5.21
N GLN A 14 -20.09 -8.99 5.48
CA GLN A 14 -19.80 -8.55 6.86
C GLN A 14 -20.86 -7.57 7.41
N PRO A 15 -21.59 -7.93 8.48
CA PRO A 15 -22.58 -7.03 9.10
C PRO A 15 -21.98 -5.76 9.69
N ALA A 16 -20.68 -5.74 9.98
CA ALA A 16 -20.00 -4.58 10.58
C ALA A 16 -19.66 -3.47 9.56
N MET A 17 -20.00 -3.64 8.29
CA MET A 17 -19.61 -2.75 7.19
C MET A 17 -20.78 -1.95 6.61
N GLU A 18 -21.87 -1.77 7.36
CA GLU A 18 -23.13 -1.12 6.90
C GLU A 18 -22.99 0.33 6.40
N ASN A 19 -21.95 1.06 6.81
CA ASN A 19 -21.66 2.43 6.37
C ASN A 19 -20.59 2.50 5.26
N LEU A 20 -20.23 1.35 4.67
CA LEU A 20 -19.24 1.25 3.61
C LEU A 20 -19.95 0.89 2.31
N GLU A 21 -19.62 1.61 1.24
CA GLU A 21 -19.96 1.22 -0.12
C GLU A 21 -18.77 0.50 -0.73
N PHE A 22 -18.98 -0.73 -1.21
CA PHE A 22 -17.95 -1.50 -1.89
C PHE A 22 -18.19 -1.45 -3.39
N VAL A 23 -17.19 -0.96 -4.12
CA VAL A 23 -17.19 -0.91 -5.58
C VAL A 23 -16.10 -1.86 -6.08
N GLN A 24 -16.49 -2.79 -6.95
CA GLN A 24 -15.53 -3.58 -7.70
C GLN A 24 -15.15 -2.78 -8.96
N ALA A 25 -13.94 -2.24 -9.00
CA ALA A 25 -13.48 -1.40 -10.10
C ALA A 25 -12.04 -1.73 -10.50
N ASP A 26 -11.70 -1.45 -11.76
CA ASP A 26 -10.31 -1.32 -12.16
C ASP A 26 -9.78 0.02 -11.62
N MET A 27 -8.75 -0.01 -10.79
CA MET A 27 -8.22 1.22 -10.21
C MET A 27 -7.50 2.10 -11.25
N SER A 28 -7.16 1.59 -12.44
CA SER A 28 -6.66 2.43 -13.54
C SER A 28 -7.78 3.27 -14.17
N GLU A 29 -9.01 2.75 -14.13
CA GLU A 29 -10.23 3.35 -14.66
C GLU A 29 -11.36 3.20 -13.63
N PRO A 30 -11.35 3.99 -12.52
CA PRO A 30 -12.23 3.75 -11.38
C PRO A 30 -13.67 4.20 -11.66
N GLU A 31 -14.35 3.50 -12.56
CA GLU A 31 -15.77 3.66 -12.84
C GLU A 31 -16.60 3.34 -11.59
N GLY A 32 -17.66 4.11 -11.37
CA GLY A 32 -18.48 3.98 -10.15
C GLY A 32 -17.87 4.61 -8.90
N VAL A 33 -16.66 5.17 -8.96
CA VAL A 33 -16.07 5.94 -7.85
C VAL A 33 -16.50 7.40 -7.93
N PHE A 34 -17.09 7.86 -6.82
CA PHE A 34 -17.60 9.22 -6.63
C PHE A 34 -16.51 10.19 -6.18
N GLU A 35 -16.81 11.50 -6.29
CA GLU A 35 -15.95 12.53 -5.72
C GLU A 35 -15.80 12.34 -4.20
N CYS A 36 -14.61 12.59 -3.68
CA CYS A 36 -14.27 12.39 -2.28
C CYS A 36 -13.38 13.52 -1.74
N ASP A 37 -13.47 13.80 -0.44
CA ASP A 37 -12.57 14.73 0.24
C ASP A 37 -11.27 14.06 0.69
N VAL A 38 -11.28 12.73 0.82
CA VAL A 38 -10.12 11.96 1.26
C VAL A 38 -9.98 10.71 0.40
N CYS A 39 -8.84 10.59 -0.26
CA CYS A 39 -8.42 9.40 -0.98
C CYS A 39 -7.26 8.74 -0.24
N TYR A 40 -7.21 7.41 -0.16
CA TYR A 40 -6.06 6.71 0.39
C TYR A 40 -5.74 5.45 -0.40
N SER A 41 -4.44 5.19 -0.58
CA SER A 41 -3.93 3.96 -1.21
C SER A 41 -2.67 3.51 -0.50
N LEU A 42 -2.74 2.32 0.09
CA LEU A 42 -1.66 1.75 0.91
C LEU A 42 -0.96 0.61 0.18
N GLY A 43 0.01 0.94 -0.66
CA GLY A 43 0.76 -0.04 -1.46
C GLY A 43 -0.05 -0.55 -2.65
N GLY A 44 -0.59 0.39 -3.44
CA GLY A 44 -1.36 0.08 -4.64
C GLY A 44 -0.73 0.61 -5.92
N ILE A 45 -0.26 1.86 -5.92
CA ILE A 45 0.15 2.57 -7.14
C ILE A 45 1.41 1.96 -7.81
N GLU A 46 2.26 1.29 -7.05
CA GLU A 46 3.48 0.62 -7.54
C GLU A 46 3.21 -0.61 -8.41
N HIS A 47 1.97 -1.08 -8.47
CA HIS A 47 1.53 -2.21 -9.30
C HIS A 47 1.12 -1.80 -10.72
N PHE A 48 1.12 -0.50 -11.04
CA PHE A 48 0.75 -0.01 -12.36
C PHE A 48 1.98 0.38 -13.17
N SER A 49 1.96 0.03 -14.46
CA SER A 49 3.03 0.38 -15.41
C SER A 49 3.01 1.86 -15.79
N GLU A 50 1.84 2.50 -15.70
CA GLU A 50 1.63 3.92 -15.99
C GLU A 50 1.10 4.68 -14.75
N PRO A 51 1.89 4.76 -13.66
CA PRO A 51 1.39 5.23 -12.38
C PRO A 51 0.97 6.71 -12.39
N VAL A 52 1.54 7.54 -13.26
CA VAL A 52 1.13 8.93 -13.41
C VAL A 52 -0.27 9.03 -14.02
N THR A 53 -0.57 8.19 -15.02
CA THR A 53 -1.89 8.18 -15.67
C THR A 53 -2.95 7.72 -14.68
N VAL A 54 -2.68 6.63 -13.97
CA VAL A 54 -3.58 6.08 -12.94
C VAL A 54 -3.78 7.05 -11.80
N LEU A 55 -2.72 7.65 -11.27
CA LEU A 55 -2.87 8.57 -10.15
C LEU A 55 -3.64 9.84 -10.55
N LYS A 56 -3.56 10.30 -11.82
CA LYS A 56 -4.42 11.38 -12.30
C LYS A 56 -5.89 11.02 -12.25
N THR A 57 -6.28 9.80 -12.63
CA THR A 57 -7.69 9.39 -12.55
C THR A 57 -8.20 9.39 -11.11
N TRP A 58 -7.33 9.12 -10.13
CA TRP A 58 -7.68 9.24 -8.71
C TRP A 58 -7.79 10.70 -8.26
N VAL A 59 -6.88 11.56 -8.72
CA VAL A 59 -6.89 13.00 -8.43
C VAL A 59 -8.14 13.68 -9.01
N ASP A 60 -8.61 13.25 -10.18
CA ASP A 60 -9.84 13.76 -10.80
C ASP A 60 -11.10 13.44 -9.99
N LYS A 61 -11.02 12.52 -9.02
CA LYS A 61 -12.09 12.20 -8.06
C LYS A 61 -11.92 12.90 -6.73
N LEU A 62 -10.85 13.66 -6.53
CA LEU A 62 -10.59 14.38 -5.29
C LEU A 62 -11.26 15.75 -5.37
N SER A 63 -11.93 16.18 -4.31
CA SER A 63 -12.43 17.54 -4.21
C SER A 63 -11.27 18.55 -4.25
N PRO A 64 -11.48 19.81 -4.64
CA PRO A 64 -10.40 20.79 -4.78
C PRO A 64 -9.53 20.99 -3.53
N ASP A 65 -10.10 20.79 -2.34
CA ASP A 65 -9.41 20.88 -1.04
C ASP A 65 -9.14 19.49 -0.42
N GLY A 66 -9.37 18.42 -1.19
CA GLY A 66 -9.26 17.06 -0.70
C GLY A 66 -7.81 16.63 -0.46
N ILE A 67 -7.64 15.59 0.35
CA ILE A 67 -6.34 15.09 0.79
C ILE A 67 -6.13 13.66 0.28
N CYS A 68 -4.94 13.39 -0.25
CA CYS A 68 -4.56 12.05 -0.70
C CYS A 68 -3.46 11.46 0.19
N PHE A 69 -3.73 10.30 0.78
CA PHE A 69 -2.76 9.53 1.57
C PHE A 69 -2.22 8.36 0.75
N LEU A 70 -0.99 8.47 0.28
CA LEU A 70 -0.35 7.45 -0.54
C LEU A 70 0.83 6.84 0.20
N THR A 71 0.94 5.51 0.19
CA THR A 71 2.16 4.83 0.63
C THR A 71 2.64 3.89 -0.45
N VAL A 72 3.95 3.87 -0.68
CA VAL A 72 4.63 2.84 -1.46
C VAL A 72 5.65 2.13 -0.59
N PRO A 73 5.86 0.81 -0.78
CA PRO A 73 6.95 0.09 -0.16
C PRO A 73 8.28 0.76 -0.49
N ASN A 74 9.00 1.22 0.54
CA ASN A 74 10.37 1.70 0.37
C ASN A 74 11.33 0.51 0.28
N LEU A 75 11.44 -0.03 -0.93
CA LEU A 75 12.25 -1.22 -1.22
C LEU A 75 13.75 -0.91 -1.31
N MET A 76 14.14 0.37 -1.29
CA MET A 76 15.54 0.78 -1.09
C MET A 76 16.06 0.34 0.28
N ASN A 77 15.17 0.12 1.26
CA ASN A 77 15.53 -0.51 2.52
C ASN A 77 15.54 -2.04 2.36
N ARG A 78 16.58 -2.55 1.68
CA ARG A 78 16.78 -3.98 1.41
C ARG A 78 16.69 -4.84 2.68
N GLU A 79 17.19 -4.34 3.82
CA GLU A 79 17.10 -5.04 5.11
C GLU A 79 15.65 -5.26 5.59
N ARG A 80 14.74 -4.34 5.26
CA ARG A 80 13.32 -4.46 5.60
C ARG A 80 12.64 -5.57 4.80
N LEU A 81 12.97 -5.70 3.52
CA LEU A 81 12.52 -6.82 2.68
C LEU A 81 13.00 -8.16 3.24
N LYS A 82 14.29 -8.24 3.62
CA LYS A 82 14.88 -9.44 4.24
C LYS A 82 14.11 -9.91 5.46
N ARG A 83 13.81 -8.99 6.38
CA ARG A 83 13.11 -9.29 7.63
C ARG A 83 11.63 -9.59 7.45
N ARG A 84 10.94 -8.89 6.56
CA ARG A 84 9.50 -9.10 6.33
C ARG A 84 9.22 -10.48 5.73
N PHE A 85 10.11 -10.96 4.86
CA PHE A 85 9.86 -12.16 4.05
C PHE A 85 10.72 -13.37 4.45
N GLY A 86 11.62 -13.22 5.42
CA GLY A 86 12.45 -14.34 5.92
C GLY A 86 13.34 -14.96 4.83
N LEU A 87 13.69 -14.18 3.81
CA LEU A 87 14.45 -14.68 2.66
C LEU A 87 15.86 -15.07 3.11
N PRO A 88 16.42 -16.20 2.66
CA PRO A 88 17.76 -16.61 3.02
C PRO A 88 18.84 -15.78 2.30
N PRO A 89 20.03 -15.60 2.93
CA PRO A 89 21.37 -15.55 2.33
C PRO A 89 21.58 -15.11 0.87
N GLU A 90 21.04 -15.97 0.04
CA GLU A 90 21.58 -16.37 -1.25
C GLU A 90 20.63 -15.91 -2.36
N VAL A 91 19.36 -15.65 -1.98
CA VAL A 91 18.33 -15.00 -2.79
C VAL A 91 18.53 -13.47 -2.85
N TYR A 92 19.46 -12.93 -2.04
CA TYR A 92 19.68 -11.49 -1.85
C TYR A 92 20.27 -10.74 -3.06
N LEU A 93 20.83 -11.45 -4.04
CA LEU A 93 21.28 -10.83 -5.30
C LEU A 93 20.11 -10.46 -6.22
N GLY A 94 18.88 -10.81 -5.83
CA GLY A 94 17.70 -10.68 -6.66
C GLY A 94 16.45 -10.19 -5.92
N VAL A 95 16.62 -9.44 -4.83
CA VAL A 95 15.50 -8.84 -4.09
C VAL A 95 14.55 -8.06 -5.01
N ASP A 96 15.11 -7.49 -6.08
CA ASP A 96 14.33 -6.77 -7.09
C ASP A 96 13.45 -7.70 -7.92
N TRP A 97 13.88 -8.93 -8.29
CA TRP A 97 13.01 -9.89 -9.00
C TRP A 97 11.91 -10.44 -8.08
N VAL A 98 12.15 -10.61 -6.78
CA VAL A 98 11.08 -11.06 -5.86
C VAL A 98 9.98 -10.00 -5.77
N ALA A 99 10.38 -8.73 -5.66
CA ALA A 99 9.48 -7.58 -5.72
C ALA A 99 8.66 -7.55 -7.01
N LEU A 100 9.30 -7.73 -8.16
CA LEU A 100 8.67 -7.59 -9.48
C LEU A 100 7.87 -8.84 -9.88
N ASP A 101 8.46 -10.02 -9.79
CA ASP A 101 7.89 -11.28 -10.30
C ASP A 101 6.92 -11.96 -9.32
N VAL A 102 7.17 -11.86 -8.01
CA VAL A 102 6.36 -12.58 -7.01
C VAL A 102 5.24 -11.70 -6.47
N PHE A 103 5.52 -10.42 -6.20
CA PHE A 103 4.52 -9.49 -5.69
C PHE A 103 3.82 -8.70 -6.79
N GLY A 104 4.26 -8.81 -8.05
CA GLY A 104 3.63 -8.14 -9.17
C GLY A 104 3.81 -6.62 -9.14
N TYR A 105 4.86 -6.12 -8.48
CA TYR A 105 5.22 -4.72 -8.63
C TYR A 105 5.74 -4.49 -10.05
N GLN A 106 5.38 -3.37 -10.66
CA GLN A 106 5.92 -3.02 -11.97
C GLN A 106 7.28 -2.35 -11.81
N GLU A 107 7.47 -1.60 -10.72
CA GLU A 107 8.70 -0.88 -10.46
C GLU A 107 9.00 -0.76 -8.96
N ILE A 108 10.28 -0.56 -8.65
CA ILE A 108 10.76 -0.28 -7.30
C ILE A 108 10.97 1.22 -7.13
N TRP A 109 10.22 1.81 -6.20
CA TRP A 109 10.17 3.26 -6.08
C TRP A 109 11.12 3.78 -5.01
N ALA A 110 12.05 4.65 -5.43
CA ALA A 110 12.78 5.52 -4.52
C ALA A 110 11.91 6.74 -4.14
N PRO A 111 12.13 7.37 -2.97
CA PRO A 111 11.33 8.51 -2.53
C PRO A 111 11.25 9.66 -3.54
N ASN A 112 12.34 9.96 -4.24
CA ASN A 112 12.37 10.99 -5.28
C ASN A 112 11.54 10.62 -6.51
N TYR A 113 11.44 9.34 -6.87
CA TYR A 113 10.57 8.88 -7.94
C TYR A 113 9.10 9.03 -7.54
N PHE A 114 8.75 8.61 -6.32
CA PHE A 114 7.42 8.78 -5.75
C PHE A 114 6.95 10.25 -5.79
N ILE A 115 7.78 11.18 -5.30
CA ILE A 115 7.47 12.63 -5.33
C ILE A 115 7.22 13.10 -6.77
N ARG A 116 8.06 12.68 -7.73
CA ARG A 116 7.88 13.07 -9.14
C ARG A 116 6.59 12.53 -9.72
N VAL A 117 6.21 11.29 -9.40
CA VAL A 117 4.94 10.70 -9.85
C VAL A 117 3.77 11.48 -9.27
N ALA A 118 3.78 11.76 -7.96
CA ALA A 118 2.73 12.54 -7.29
C ALA A 118 2.56 13.93 -7.93
N MET A 119 3.64 14.70 -8.06
CA MET A 119 3.61 16.04 -8.65
C MET A 119 3.16 16.04 -10.11
N LYS A 120 3.62 15.06 -10.92
CA LYS A 120 3.18 14.94 -12.32
C LYS A 120 1.70 14.57 -12.46
N SER A 121 1.10 14.06 -11.39
CA SER A 121 -0.30 13.66 -11.33
C SER A 121 -1.22 14.78 -10.83
N GLY A 122 -0.66 15.95 -10.51
CA GLY A 122 -1.43 17.12 -10.03
C GLY A 122 -1.47 17.26 -8.51
N LEU A 123 -0.78 16.41 -7.74
CA LEU A 123 -0.72 16.52 -6.28
C LEU A 123 0.40 17.47 -5.83
N GLU A 124 0.12 18.27 -4.80
CA GLU A 124 1.13 18.93 -3.99
C GLU A 124 1.56 18.02 -2.84
N VAL A 125 2.87 17.81 -2.66
CA VAL A 125 3.39 16.97 -1.57
C VAL A 125 3.50 17.81 -0.30
N MET A 126 2.51 17.69 0.59
CA MET A 126 2.49 18.41 1.88
C MET A 126 3.41 17.78 2.93
N GLU A 127 3.42 16.45 3.04
CA GLU A 127 4.25 15.71 4.00
C GLU A 127 4.85 14.46 3.35
N LEU A 128 6.13 14.21 3.63
CA LEU A 128 6.82 12.99 3.24
C LEU A 128 7.38 12.29 4.47
N GLY A 129 6.75 11.18 4.85
CA GLY A 129 7.14 10.36 5.99
C GLY A 129 7.60 8.96 5.60
N SER A 130 8.07 8.21 6.59
CA SER A 130 8.28 6.77 6.46
C SER A 130 7.54 6.04 7.56
N ILE A 131 6.69 5.07 7.20
CA ILE A 131 5.97 4.26 8.17
C ILE A 131 6.82 3.05 8.53
N SER A 132 7.15 2.90 9.81
CA SER A 132 7.85 1.73 10.35
C SER A 132 6.85 0.79 11.00
N CYS A 133 6.85 -0.48 10.60
CA CYS A 133 6.06 -1.52 11.26
C CYS A 133 6.93 -2.20 12.31
N LEU A 134 6.53 -2.09 13.58
CA LEU A 134 7.21 -2.70 14.71
C LEU A 134 6.38 -3.88 15.19
N LYS A 135 6.99 -5.06 15.27
CA LYS A 135 6.37 -6.26 15.87
C LYS A 135 6.89 -6.42 17.28
N ALA A 136 6.00 -6.64 18.24
CA ALA A 136 6.39 -6.97 19.61
C ALA A 136 7.24 -8.25 19.62
N ASP A 137 8.36 -8.22 20.37
CA ASP A 137 9.23 -9.38 20.54
C ASP A 137 8.48 -10.47 21.33
N PRO A 138 8.28 -11.68 20.76
CA PRO A 138 7.63 -12.78 21.46
C PRO A 138 8.34 -13.18 22.76
N LEU A 139 9.66 -12.99 22.87
CA LEU A 139 10.42 -13.28 24.09
C LEU A 139 10.16 -12.25 25.18
N TYR A 140 10.07 -10.97 24.82
CA TYR A 140 9.65 -9.90 25.73
C TYR A 140 8.24 -10.14 26.26
N LEU A 141 7.28 -10.49 25.38
CA LEU A 141 5.90 -10.81 25.78
C LEU A 141 5.79 -12.07 26.66
N LYS A 142 6.67 -13.05 26.48
CA LYS A 142 6.76 -14.23 27.36
C LYS A 142 7.35 -13.90 28.73
N GLY A 143 8.21 -12.88 28.82
CA GLY A 143 8.77 -12.36 30.07
C GLY A 143 7.75 -11.61 30.93
N LEU A 144 6.87 -10.82 30.31
CA LEU A 144 5.80 -10.07 31.01
C LEU A 144 4.75 -10.99 31.66
N LYS A 145 4.43 -12.14 31.05
CA LYS A 145 3.53 -13.13 31.68
C LYS A 145 4.07 -13.73 32.99
N ARG A 146 5.34 -13.52 33.32
CA ARG A 146 5.93 -13.93 34.61
C ARG A 146 5.97 -12.82 35.66
N SER A 147 5.92 -11.54 35.27
CA SER A 147 6.01 -10.42 36.21
C SER A 147 4.66 -9.93 36.72
N ASP A 148 3.55 -10.24 36.05
CA ASP A 148 2.20 -9.86 36.49
C ASP A 148 1.59 -10.85 37.50
N GLN A 149 2.42 -11.65 38.17
CA GLN A 149 2.04 -12.57 39.26
C GLN A 149 2.67 -12.21 40.62
N LEU A 150 3.11 -10.96 40.80
CA LEU A 150 3.55 -10.43 42.10
C LEU A 150 2.60 -9.34 42.58
#